data_AF-R5KIY1-F1
#
_entry.id   AF-R5KIY1-F1
#
_cell.length_a   1.000
_cell.length_b   1.000
_cell.length_c   1.000
_cell.angle_alpha   90.00
_cell.angle_beta   90.00
_cell.angle_gamma   90.00
#
_symmetry.space_group_name_H-M   'P 1'
#
loop_
_entity.id
_entity.type
_entity.pdbx_description
1 polymer ?
#
loop_
_entity_poly.entity_id
_entity_poly.type
_entity_poly.pdbx_seq_one_letter_code
_entity_poly.pdbx_strand_id
1 'polypeptide(L)'
;MLLDHYNMPERVDALLALGDLSTLQEKLEPDPNLPHSFDYNERQEGVTVAYGRDRGETGTEARVATLADLNDESNWTEYVYVFDENNQWKYFKTGQAENGLHDVHDDLEKEYQQYDMQRPSGYYGFLDDEIVQYLKSKAETNEEHKDTEPSEFDFTDEDVADIEIMCAKHTLWLYEGSGEKLDLSGKKLLNIDFSNKDLCSAVLRDTEFVNCNFDRASLCFADFENAKFNRCSLKHFTAEESNFKDSYFTNCNLEGAYFTHSNFANAGLFNCNTSKTNLTNCCLQHWNCMPCNIDDSDMLNVSYSESEWLGEQESEDDQGMTMGGM
;
A
#
# COMPACT_ATOMS: atom_id res chain seq x y z
N MET A 1 -9.17 11.84 1.58
CA MET A 1 -8.21 12.67 0.83
C MET A 1 -8.18 14.09 1.35
N LEU A 2 -9.30 14.83 1.25
CA LEU A 2 -9.37 16.23 1.69
C LEU A 2 -8.99 16.42 3.16
N LEU A 3 -9.63 15.67 4.06
CA LEU A 3 -9.40 15.77 5.51
C LEU A 3 -8.02 15.26 5.95
N ASP A 4 -7.38 14.40 5.16
CA ASP A 4 -6.13 13.74 5.51
C ASP A 4 -4.92 14.54 5.00
N HIS A 5 -5.01 15.14 3.81
CA HIS A 5 -3.86 15.75 3.14
C HIS A 5 -4.04 17.24 2.79
N TYR A 6 -5.26 17.77 2.89
CA TYR A 6 -5.62 19.13 2.47
C TYR A 6 -6.36 19.90 3.58
N ASN A 7 -5.91 19.78 4.82
CA ASN A 7 -6.54 20.38 6.00
C ASN A 7 -5.85 21.67 6.49
N MET A 8 -4.85 22.17 5.74
CA MET A 8 -4.12 23.42 6.02
C MET A 8 -4.28 24.40 4.86
N PRO A 9 -4.48 25.72 5.12
CA PRO A 9 -4.64 26.74 4.09
C PRO A 9 -3.57 26.69 3.00
N GLU A 10 -2.30 26.56 3.37
CA GLU A 10 -1.18 26.58 2.43
C GLU A 10 -1.25 25.41 1.43
N ARG A 11 -1.71 24.24 1.91
CA ARG A 11 -1.91 23.05 1.07
C ARG A 11 -3.12 23.20 0.15
N VAL A 12 -4.19 23.83 0.63
CA VAL A 12 -5.38 24.11 -0.18
C VAL A 12 -5.07 25.14 -1.25
N ASP A 13 -4.33 26.20 -0.93
CA ASP A 13 -3.89 27.21 -1.91
C ASP A 13 -3.04 26.58 -3.01
N ALA A 14 -2.11 25.70 -2.65
CA ALA A 14 -1.29 24.97 -3.61
C ALA A 14 -2.14 24.03 -4.51
N LEU A 15 -3.16 23.38 -3.94
CA LEU A 15 -4.11 22.55 -4.70
C LEU A 15 -4.89 23.40 -5.70
N LEU A 16 -5.43 24.54 -5.25
CA LEU A 16 -6.21 25.44 -6.11
C LEU A 16 -5.34 26.04 -7.22
N ALA A 17 -4.07 26.31 -6.98
CA ALA A 17 -3.15 26.84 -7.99
C ALA A 17 -3.00 25.94 -9.23
N LEU A 18 -3.29 24.64 -9.12
CA LEU A 18 -3.27 23.70 -10.25
C LEU A 18 -4.43 23.87 -11.23
N GLY A 19 -5.51 24.54 -10.82
CA GLY A 19 -6.72 24.70 -11.63
C GLY A 19 -7.55 23.42 -11.75
N ASP A 20 -8.10 23.14 -12.93
CA ASP A 20 -8.94 21.97 -13.15
C ASP A 20 -8.12 20.67 -13.04
N LEU A 21 -8.68 19.70 -12.32
CA LEU A 21 -8.02 18.44 -12.00
C LEU A 21 -8.70 17.26 -12.70
N SER A 22 -7.90 16.30 -13.14
CA SER A 22 -8.37 14.99 -13.57
C SER A 22 -8.50 14.03 -12.40
N THR A 23 -7.52 14.00 -11.51
CA THR A 23 -7.51 13.12 -10.32
C THR A 23 -6.80 13.79 -9.16
N LEU A 24 -7.43 13.79 -7.98
CA LEU A 24 -6.84 14.29 -6.73
C LEU A 24 -6.03 13.18 -6.03
N GLN A 25 -4.80 13.48 -5.62
CA GLN A 25 -3.92 12.56 -4.89
C GLN A 25 -3.18 13.28 -3.74
N GLU A 26 -2.31 12.58 -2.99
CA GLU A 26 -1.57 13.13 -1.84
C GLU A 26 -0.51 14.18 -2.25
N LYS A 27 0.23 13.91 -3.34
CA LYS A 27 1.27 14.80 -3.85
C LYS A 27 0.68 15.75 -4.87
N LEU A 28 1.03 17.02 -4.77
CA LEU A 28 0.58 18.03 -5.74
C LEU A 28 1.49 18.08 -6.95
N GLU A 29 2.80 18.17 -6.72
CA GLU A 29 3.78 18.27 -7.79
C GLU A 29 4.47 16.94 -8.08
N PRO A 30 4.71 16.62 -9.36
CA PRO A 30 5.54 15.50 -9.74
C PRO A 30 7.02 15.74 -9.37
N ASP A 31 7.77 14.66 -9.18
CA ASP A 31 9.22 14.73 -9.14
C ASP A 31 9.74 15.21 -10.50
N PRO A 32 10.48 16.34 -10.57
CA PRO A 32 10.96 16.89 -11.84
C PRO A 32 11.98 15.99 -12.55
N ASN A 33 12.54 14.98 -11.88
CA ASN A 33 13.52 14.05 -12.44
C ASN A 33 12.90 12.80 -13.05
N LEU A 34 11.59 12.59 -12.88
CA LEU A 34 10.87 11.43 -13.37
C LEU A 34 9.82 11.85 -14.41
N PRO A 35 9.52 11.01 -15.42
CA PRO A 35 8.45 11.30 -16.35
C PRO A 35 7.12 11.44 -15.58
N HIS A 36 6.32 12.42 -15.98
CA HIS A 36 4.95 12.62 -15.52
C HIS A 36 4.15 13.15 -16.70
N SER A 37 3.02 12.53 -17.01
CA SER A 37 2.09 13.05 -18.00
C SER A 37 0.64 12.76 -17.62
N PHE A 38 -0.27 13.33 -18.39
CA PHE A 38 -1.69 13.03 -18.28
C PHE A 38 -2.01 11.56 -18.62
N ASP A 39 -1.19 10.87 -19.40
CA ASP A 39 -1.46 9.50 -19.83
C ASP A 39 -1.31 8.52 -18.67
N TYR A 40 -2.29 7.63 -18.48
CA TYR A 40 -2.39 6.78 -17.29
C TYR A 40 -1.10 6.00 -16.98
N ASN A 41 -0.43 5.49 -18.01
CA ASN A 41 0.79 4.70 -17.88
C ASN A 41 2.06 5.53 -17.65
N GLU A 42 1.98 6.85 -17.77
CA GLU A 42 3.08 7.80 -17.62
C GLU A 42 2.88 8.75 -16.43
N ARG A 43 1.84 8.51 -15.61
CA ARG A 43 1.59 9.25 -14.38
C ARG A 43 2.55 8.78 -13.29
N GLN A 44 3.05 9.74 -12.53
CA GLN A 44 3.70 9.43 -11.25
C GLN A 44 2.63 9.02 -10.23
N GLU A 45 2.89 7.91 -9.56
CA GLU A 45 1.99 7.34 -8.57
C GLU A 45 1.77 8.30 -7.38
N GLY A 46 0.50 8.45 -6.97
CA GLY A 46 0.12 9.34 -5.86
C GLY A 46 0.29 10.84 -6.16
N VAL A 47 0.53 11.23 -7.41
CA VAL A 47 0.61 12.63 -7.85
C VAL A 47 -0.72 13.07 -8.46
N THR A 48 -1.20 14.22 -8.02
CA THR A 48 -2.42 14.88 -8.52
C THR A 48 -2.22 15.21 -9.99
N VAL A 49 -3.20 14.93 -10.84
CA VAL A 49 -3.12 15.21 -12.28
C VAL A 49 -3.99 16.42 -12.59
N ALA A 50 -3.39 17.44 -13.18
CA ALA A 50 -4.02 18.72 -13.53
C ALA A 50 -4.08 18.89 -15.05
N TYR A 51 -5.23 19.35 -15.57
CA TYR A 51 -5.42 19.50 -17.02
C TYR A 51 -4.46 20.54 -17.61
N GLY A 52 -4.29 21.69 -16.95
CA GLY A 52 -3.38 22.73 -17.46
C GLY A 52 -1.93 22.26 -17.51
N ARG A 53 -1.43 21.77 -16.37
CA ARG A 53 -0.03 21.36 -16.21
C ARG A 53 0.34 20.14 -17.05
N ASP A 54 -0.46 19.07 -17.00
CA ASP A 54 -0.03 17.74 -17.50
C ASP A 54 -0.48 17.46 -18.93
N ARG A 55 -1.45 18.25 -19.44
CA ARG A 55 -1.99 18.14 -20.80
C ARG A 55 -1.70 19.39 -21.65
N GLY A 56 -1.13 20.43 -21.03
CA GLY A 56 -0.79 21.69 -21.70
C GLY A 56 -2.01 22.49 -22.14
N GLU A 57 -3.14 22.31 -21.44
CA GLU A 57 -4.38 23.04 -21.76
C GLU A 57 -4.36 24.45 -21.20
N THR A 58 -5.07 25.34 -21.89
CA THR A 58 -5.28 26.73 -21.48
C THR A 58 -6.75 26.93 -21.13
N GLY A 59 -7.06 27.80 -20.17
CA GLY A 59 -8.44 28.05 -19.73
C GLY A 59 -8.92 27.09 -18.64
N THR A 60 -8.00 26.30 -18.08
CA THR A 60 -8.22 25.40 -16.94
C THR A 60 -7.65 25.97 -15.65
N GLU A 61 -7.21 27.23 -15.63
CA GLU A 61 -6.65 27.88 -14.45
C GLU A 61 -7.73 28.16 -13.41
N ALA A 62 -7.33 28.20 -12.13
CA ALA A 62 -8.26 28.56 -11.07
C ALA A 62 -8.89 29.93 -11.32
N ARG A 63 -10.20 29.99 -11.11
CA ARG A 63 -11.02 31.17 -11.35
C ARG A 63 -11.78 31.55 -10.08
N VAL A 64 -11.96 32.85 -9.92
CA VAL A 64 -12.88 33.38 -8.92
C VAL A 64 -14.31 33.10 -9.40
N ALA A 65 -15.09 32.43 -8.56
CA ALA A 65 -16.48 32.09 -8.82
C ALA A 65 -17.35 32.51 -7.64
N THR A 66 -18.59 32.90 -7.93
CA THR A 66 -19.62 33.08 -6.90
C THR A 66 -20.29 31.74 -6.58
N LEU A 67 -20.98 31.66 -5.44
CA LEU A 67 -21.76 30.47 -5.10
C LEU A 67 -22.82 30.15 -6.17
N ALA A 68 -23.38 31.17 -6.84
CA ALA A 68 -24.35 30.98 -7.91
C ALA A 68 -23.70 30.32 -9.15
N ASP A 69 -22.46 30.70 -9.49
CA ASP A 69 -21.72 30.09 -10.59
C ASP A 69 -21.39 28.62 -10.30
N LEU A 70 -21.08 28.29 -9.04
CA LEU A 70 -20.78 26.93 -8.60
C LEU A 70 -22.03 26.04 -8.50
N ASN A 71 -23.21 26.62 -8.26
CA ASN A 71 -24.47 25.89 -8.14
C ASN A 71 -25.20 25.65 -9.48
N ASP A 72 -24.58 26.02 -10.61
CA ASP A 72 -25.17 25.84 -11.94
C ASP A 72 -25.16 24.36 -12.36
N GLU A 73 -26.34 23.77 -12.50
CA GLU A 73 -26.52 22.37 -12.93
C GLU A 73 -25.98 22.07 -14.33
N SER A 74 -25.75 23.08 -15.16
CA SER A 74 -25.14 22.90 -16.47
C SER A 74 -23.66 22.51 -16.41
N ASN A 75 -23.00 22.70 -15.25
CA ASN A 75 -21.55 22.50 -15.10
C ASN A 75 -21.10 21.04 -14.90
N TRP A 76 -21.97 20.03 -15.10
CA TRP A 76 -21.69 18.58 -14.98
C TRP A 76 -20.96 18.16 -13.68
N THR A 77 -20.92 19.04 -12.70
CA THR A 77 -20.26 18.83 -11.43
C THR A 77 -21.28 18.22 -10.49
N GLU A 78 -20.98 17.09 -9.87
CA GLU A 78 -21.94 16.43 -8.97
C GLU A 78 -21.95 17.08 -7.58
N TYR A 79 -20.77 17.38 -7.06
CA TYR A 79 -20.57 18.01 -5.75
C TYR A 79 -19.55 19.13 -5.83
N VAL A 80 -19.80 20.18 -5.06
CA VAL A 80 -18.88 21.30 -4.85
C VAL A 80 -18.36 21.22 -3.43
N TYR A 81 -17.03 21.23 -3.29
CA TYR A 81 -16.34 21.27 -2.01
C TYR A 81 -15.75 22.66 -1.79
N VAL A 82 -15.91 23.19 -0.58
CA VAL A 82 -15.50 24.53 -0.19
C VAL A 82 -14.66 24.43 1.08
N PHE A 83 -13.45 24.95 1.04
CA PHE A 83 -12.63 25.14 2.25
C PHE A 83 -12.90 26.55 2.79
N ASP A 84 -13.43 26.63 4.02
CA ASP A 84 -13.88 27.90 4.59
C ASP A 84 -12.80 28.62 5.43
N GLU A 85 -13.13 29.83 5.91
CA GLU A 85 -12.24 30.65 6.73
C GLU A 85 -11.93 30.05 8.12
N ASN A 86 -12.65 29.00 8.53
CA ASN A 86 -12.41 28.27 9.77
C ASN A 86 -11.53 27.01 9.53
N ASN A 87 -10.95 26.88 8.35
CA ASN A 87 -10.15 25.73 7.92
C ASN A 87 -10.95 24.42 7.88
N GLN A 88 -12.24 24.49 7.55
CA GLN A 88 -13.11 23.32 7.46
C GLN A 88 -13.51 23.04 6.02
N TRP A 89 -13.56 21.75 5.67
CA TRP A 89 -14.15 21.32 4.41
C TRP A 89 -15.66 21.23 4.54
N LYS A 90 -16.33 21.99 3.69
CA LYS A 90 -17.77 21.92 3.49
C LYS A 90 -18.08 21.43 2.10
N TYR A 91 -19.31 20.96 1.86
CA TYR A 91 -19.74 20.58 0.53
C TYR A 91 -21.24 20.79 0.33
N PHE A 92 -21.66 20.82 -0.93
CA PHE A 92 -23.06 20.73 -1.31
C PHE A 92 -23.18 20.01 -2.66
N LYS A 93 -24.34 19.42 -2.93
CA LYS A 93 -24.66 18.85 -4.24
C LYS A 93 -25.01 19.98 -5.20
N THR A 94 -24.44 19.96 -6.40
CA THR A 94 -24.72 21.01 -7.41
C THR A 94 -26.22 21.08 -7.70
N GLY A 95 -26.75 22.29 -7.83
CA GLY A 95 -28.18 22.56 -7.94
C GLY A 95 -28.91 22.62 -6.60
N GLN A 96 -28.22 22.41 -5.47
CA GLN A 96 -28.81 22.31 -4.14
C GLN A 96 -28.15 23.21 -3.08
N ALA A 97 -27.39 24.24 -3.48
CA ALA A 97 -26.73 25.17 -2.54
C ALA A 97 -27.69 25.87 -1.58
N GLU A 98 -28.97 26.02 -1.94
CA GLU A 98 -30.01 26.58 -1.08
C GLU A 98 -30.30 25.75 0.18
N ASN A 99 -29.92 24.47 0.19
CA ASN A 99 -30.02 23.60 1.36
C ASN A 99 -28.90 23.84 2.39
N GLY A 100 -27.97 24.75 2.09
CA GLY A 100 -26.81 25.05 2.92
C GLY A 100 -25.61 24.16 2.62
N LEU A 101 -24.48 24.50 3.23
CA LEU A 101 -23.26 23.73 3.11
C LEU A 101 -23.18 22.69 4.24
N HIS A 102 -22.96 21.45 3.86
CA HIS A 102 -22.73 20.32 4.75
C HIS A 102 -21.28 20.30 5.23
N ASP A 103 -21.04 19.86 6.46
CA ASP A 103 -19.68 19.66 6.98
C ASP A 103 -19.18 18.26 6.60
N VAL A 104 -18.05 18.19 5.89
CA VAL A 104 -17.49 16.91 5.40
C VAL A 104 -17.04 16.04 6.56
N HIS A 105 -16.48 16.62 7.62
CA HIS A 105 -16.04 15.86 8.79
C HIS A 105 -17.23 15.28 9.55
N ASP A 106 -18.23 16.11 9.87
CA ASP A 106 -19.39 15.69 10.66
C ASP A 106 -20.24 14.64 9.93
N ASP A 107 -20.46 14.81 8.63
CA ASP A 107 -21.28 13.88 7.86
C ASP A 107 -20.56 12.55 7.63
N LEU A 108 -19.25 12.55 7.42
CA LEU A 108 -18.46 11.32 7.43
C LEU A 108 -18.47 10.66 8.82
N GLU A 109 -18.31 11.42 9.91
CA GLU A 109 -18.33 10.83 11.25
C GLU A 109 -19.66 10.10 11.53
N LYS A 110 -20.79 10.70 11.15
CA LYS A 110 -22.11 10.03 11.23
C LYS A 110 -22.17 8.77 10.36
N GLU A 111 -21.60 8.82 9.16
CA GLU A 111 -21.54 7.67 8.24
C GLU A 111 -20.69 6.51 8.79
N TYR A 112 -19.67 6.77 9.59
CA TYR A 112 -18.88 5.71 10.24
C TYR A 112 -19.52 5.24 11.55
N GLN A 113 -20.21 6.13 12.28
CA GLN A 113 -20.92 5.79 13.51
C GLN A 113 -22.03 4.75 13.29
N GLN A 114 -22.72 4.75 12.14
CA GLN A 114 -23.71 3.70 11.81
C GLN A 114 -23.09 2.29 11.75
N TYR A 115 -21.78 2.19 11.52
CA TYR A 115 -21.03 0.94 11.54
C TYR A 115 -20.33 0.68 12.88
N ASP A 116 -20.54 1.51 13.91
CA ASP A 116 -19.81 1.43 15.18
C ASP A 116 -18.29 1.52 14.98
N MET A 117 -17.87 2.49 14.16
CA MET A 117 -16.47 2.71 13.79
C MET A 117 -16.12 4.20 13.82
N GLN A 118 -14.83 4.49 13.95
CA GLN A 118 -14.27 5.79 13.61
C GLN A 118 -13.72 5.77 12.18
N ARG A 119 -13.72 6.92 11.50
CA ARG A 119 -13.15 7.05 10.15
C ARG A 119 -11.65 6.69 10.19
N PRO A 120 -11.19 5.68 9.45
CA PRO A 120 -9.77 5.41 9.31
C PRO A 120 -9.11 6.46 8.42
N SER A 121 -7.89 6.89 8.77
CA SER A 121 -7.08 7.68 7.85
C SER A 121 -6.57 6.81 6.69
N GLY A 122 -6.42 7.38 5.51
CA GLY A 122 -5.86 6.70 4.33
C GLY A 122 -6.85 5.84 3.55
N TYR A 123 -8.09 5.66 4.02
CA TYR A 123 -9.14 4.97 3.26
C TYR A 123 -10.03 5.98 2.52
N TYR A 124 -10.14 5.81 1.20
CA TYR A 124 -10.87 6.71 0.31
C TYR A 124 -11.75 5.88 -0.62
N GLY A 125 -12.96 5.57 -0.20
CA GLY A 125 -13.88 4.73 -0.96
C GLY A 125 -15.25 4.63 -0.33
N PHE A 126 -16.12 3.86 -0.98
CA PHE A 126 -17.46 3.56 -0.47
C PHE A 126 -17.39 2.43 0.55
N LEU A 127 -18.08 2.60 1.67
CA LEU A 127 -18.25 1.54 2.65
C LEU A 127 -19.29 0.54 2.16
N ASP A 128 -18.88 -0.71 2.02
CA ASP A 128 -19.77 -1.87 1.93
C ASP A 128 -19.52 -2.83 3.11
N ASP A 129 -20.37 -3.83 3.26
CA ASP A 129 -20.28 -4.76 4.40
C ASP A 129 -18.93 -5.48 4.46
N GLU A 130 -18.33 -5.84 3.31
CA GLU A 130 -17.04 -6.54 3.25
C GLU A 130 -15.89 -5.61 3.69
N ILE A 131 -15.87 -4.38 3.19
CA ILE A 131 -14.91 -3.35 3.54
C ILE A 131 -15.04 -2.98 5.03
N VAL A 132 -16.26 -2.88 5.55
CA VAL A 132 -16.50 -2.61 6.97
C VAL A 132 -15.89 -3.72 7.83
N GLN A 133 -16.10 -5.00 7.50
CA GLN A 133 -15.49 -6.10 8.24
C GLN A 133 -13.95 -6.05 8.16
N TYR A 134 -13.40 -5.76 6.99
CA TYR A 134 -11.96 -5.60 6.80
C TYR A 134 -11.36 -4.46 7.64
N LEU A 135 -12.03 -3.30 7.66
CA LEU A 135 -11.56 -2.15 8.43
C LEU A 135 -11.72 -2.39 9.94
N LYS A 136 -12.75 -3.13 10.38
CA LYS A 136 -12.91 -3.54 11.78
C LYS A 136 -11.85 -4.53 12.24
N SER A 137 -11.56 -5.56 11.44
CA SER A 137 -10.50 -6.51 11.78
C SER A 137 -9.12 -5.81 11.87
N LYS A 138 -8.89 -4.80 11.03
CA LYS A 138 -7.72 -3.91 11.15
C LYS A 138 -7.73 -3.04 12.40
N ALA A 139 -8.89 -2.55 12.84
CA ALA A 139 -9.01 -1.78 14.08
C ALA A 139 -8.79 -2.66 15.32
N GLU A 140 -9.33 -3.88 15.33
CA GLU A 140 -9.20 -4.86 16.42
C GLU A 140 -7.76 -5.37 16.56
N THR A 141 -7.07 -5.65 15.45
CA THR A 141 -5.63 -5.95 15.45
C THR A 141 -4.77 -4.75 15.88
N ASN A 142 -5.24 -3.52 15.66
CA ASN A 142 -4.61 -2.32 16.19
C ASN A 142 -4.95 -2.07 17.68
N GLU A 143 -6.03 -2.62 18.25
CA GLU A 143 -6.35 -2.48 19.68
C GLU A 143 -5.42 -3.28 20.59
N GLU A 144 -4.89 -4.41 20.13
CA GLU A 144 -3.80 -5.13 20.83
C GLU A 144 -2.45 -4.36 20.76
N HIS A 145 -2.39 -3.27 20.00
CA HIS A 145 -1.27 -2.35 19.89
C HIS A 145 -1.63 -0.90 20.27
N LYS A 146 -2.76 -0.67 20.97
CA LYS A 146 -3.17 0.64 21.51
C LYS A 146 -2.40 1.03 22.78
N ASP A 147 -1.07 1.04 22.68
CA ASP A 147 -0.28 1.99 23.44
C ASP A 147 0.57 2.77 22.44
N THR A 148 0.32 4.07 22.39
CA THR A 148 0.93 5.14 21.57
C THR A 148 0.25 5.46 20.23
N GLU A 149 -0.44 6.61 20.21
CA GLU A 149 -0.46 7.50 19.05
C GLU A 149 0.96 7.57 18.46
N PRO A 150 1.16 7.73 17.13
CA PRO A 150 2.50 7.90 16.61
C PRO A 150 3.03 9.24 17.10
N SER A 151 3.67 9.24 18.27
CA SER A 151 4.78 10.13 18.52
C SER A 151 5.74 9.96 17.35
N GLU A 152 6.35 11.05 16.92
CA GLU A 152 7.56 11.05 16.11
C GLU A 152 8.56 10.05 16.71
N PHE A 153 8.46 8.78 16.33
CA PHE A 153 9.47 7.77 16.63
C PHE A 153 10.54 8.04 15.58
N ASP A 154 11.45 8.92 15.96
CA ASP A 154 12.72 9.13 15.29
C ASP A 154 13.43 7.78 15.30
N PHE A 155 13.30 7.02 14.20
CA PHE A 155 14.02 5.77 14.01
C PHE A 155 15.49 6.14 14.02
N THR A 156 16.21 5.73 15.06
CA THR A 156 17.55 6.27 15.29
C THR A 156 18.58 5.56 14.41
N ASP A 157 19.71 6.22 14.13
CA ASP A 157 20.86 5.55 13.50
C ASP A 157 21.34 4.32 14.30
N GLU A 158 21.07 4.28 15.61
CA GLU A 158 21.39 3.15 16.50
C GLU A 158 20.50 1.94 16.20
N ASP A 159 19.19 2.15 15.94
CA ASP A 159 18.27 1.08 15.52
C ASP A 159 18.68 0.49 14.17
N VAL A 160 19.16 1.32 13.22
CA VAL A 160 19.68 0.85 11.92
C VAL A 160 20.92 -0.01 12.11
N ALA A 161 21.88 0.44 12.94
CA ALA A 161 23.11 -0.30 13.21
C ALA A 161 22.83 -1.66 13.86
N ASP A 162 21.85 -1.74 14.75
CA ASP A 162 21.44 -3.00 15.37
C ASP A 162 20.88 -3.98 14.34
N ILE A 163 20.06 -3.50 13.40
CA ILE A 163 19.54 -4.34 12.29
C ILE A 163 20.67 -4.83 11.39
N GLU A 164 21.66 -3.99 11.07
CA GLU A 164 22.83 -4.41 10.29
C GLU A 164 23.64 -5.49 11.00
N ILE A 165 23.83 -5.37 12.32
CA ILE A 165 24.49 -6.38 13.14
C ILE A 165 23.68 -7.68 13.14
N MET A 166 22.36 -7.62 13.25
CA MET A 166 21.48 -8.79 13.16
C MET A 166 21.59 -9.47 11.80
N CYS A 167 21.60 -8.70 10.69
CA CYS A 167 21.85 -9.23 9.35
C CYS A 167 23.22 -9.92 9.24
N ALA A 168 24.27 -9.31 9.79
CA ALA A 168 25.61 -9.91 9.77
C ALA A 168 25.67 -11.23 10.55
N LYS A 169 25.04 -11.29 11.73
CA LYS A 169 24.88 -12.54 12.51
C LYS A 169 24.11 -13.60 11.74
N HIS A 170 23.11 -13.19 10.97
CA HIS A 170 22.32 -14.11 10.15
C HIS A 170 23.13 -14.69 8.99
N THR A 171 23.98 -13.89 8.34
CA THR A 171 24.92 -14.41 7.33
C THR A 171 25.87 -15.44 7.94
N LEU A 172 26.42 -15.18 9.12
CA LEU A 172 27.24 -16.19 9.82
C LEU A 172 26.43 -17.46 10.10
N TRP A 173 25.16 -17.31 10.49
CA TRP A 173 24.28 -18.45 10.80
C TRP A 173 24.02 -19.32 9.57
N LEU A 174 23.78 -18.70 8.41
CA LEU A 174 23.57 -19.40 7.14
C LEU A 174 24.80 -20.20 6.69
N TYR A 175 26.00 -19.61 6.80
CA TYR A 175 27.18 -20.12 6.11
C TYR A 175 28.23 -20.77 7.00
N GLU A 176 28.30 -20.39 8.26
CA GLU A 176 29.37 -20.81 9.18
C GLU A 176 28.84 -21.61 10.38
N GLY A 177 27.52 -21.68 10.57
CA GLY A 177 26.89 -22.32 11.73
C GLY A 177 27.20 -21.60 13.05
N SER A 178 27.70 -20.35 12.98
CA SER A 178 27.91 -19.45 14.11
C SER A 178 27.04 -18.21 13.92
N GLY A 179 26.66 -17.49 14.98
CA GLY A 179 25.69 -16.38 14.84
C GLY A 179 24.25 -16.81 15.09
N GLU A 180 23.30 -16.01 14.62
CA GLU A 180 21.89 -16.10 15.02
C GLU A 180 20.98 -15.90 13.79
N LYS A 181 19.94 -16.73 13.68
CA LYS A 181 18.90 -16.57 12.65
C LYS A 181 18.24 -15.20 12.80
N LEU A 182 18.03 -14.49 11.69
CA LEU A 182 17.39 -13.17 11.72
C LEU A 182 15.93 -13.35 12.14
N ASP A 183 15.55 -12.65 13.21
CA ASP A 183 14.17 -12.53 13.68
C ASP A 183 13.87 -11.05 13.90
N LEU A 184 12.98 -10.51 13.06
CA LEU A 184 12.50 -9.14 13.13
C LEU A 184 11.01 -9.09 13.51
N SER A 185 10.46 -10.17 14.06
CA SER A 185 9.03 -10.30 14.27
C SER A 185 8.46 -9.15 15.11
N GLY A 186 7.32 -8.61 14.67
CA GLY A 186 6.62 -7.51 15.34
C GLY A 186 7.35 -6.15 15.30
N LYS A 187 8.48 -6.03 14.60
CA LYS A 187 9.20 -4.76 14.50
C LYS A 187 8.57 -3.85 13.44
N LYS A 188 8.65 -2.55 13.68
CA LYS A 188 8.49 -1.53 12.64
C LYS A 188 9.88 -1.11 12.18
N LEU A 189 10.12 -1.06 10.87
CA LEU A 189 11.40 -0.78 10.26
C LEU A 189 11.22 0.33 9.24
N LEU A 190 11.95 1.43 9.41
CA LEU A 190 11.85 2.60 8.54
C LEU A 190 13.17 2.83 7.81
N ASN A 191 13.09 2.98 6.48
CA ASN A 191 14.21 3.35 5.61
C ASN A 191 15.44 2.41 5.68
N ILE A 192 15.23 1.12 5.94
CA ILE A 192 16.33 0.15 6.03
C ILE A 192 16.69 -0.41 4.65
N ASP A 193 17.98 -0.51 4.37
CA ASP A 193 18.51 -1.14 3.16
C ASP A 193 18.88 -2.61 3.39
N PHE A 194 18.02 -3.50 2.90
CA PHE A 194 18.22 -4.95 2.81
C PHE A 194 18.68 -5.40 1.42
N SER A 195 18.98 -4.49 0.49
CA SER A 195 19.28 -4.84 -0.89
C SER A 195 20.50 -5.76 -1.00
N ASN A 196 20.41 -6.72 -1.90
CA ASN A 196 21.43 -7.75 -2.16
C ASN A 196 21.80 -8.62 -0.94
N LYS A 197 21.08 -8.53 0.18
CA LYS A 197 21.34 -9.38 1.35
C LYS A 197 20.76 -10.78 1.13
N ASP A 198 21.48 -11.77 1.63
CA ASP A 198 20.95 -13.10 1.81
C ASP A 198 20.36 -13.22 3.22
N LEU A 199 19.03 -13.28 3.26
CA LEU A 199 18.19 -13.38 4.42
C LEU A 199 17.34 -14.65 4.37
N CYS A 200 17.81 -15.70 3.68
CA CYS A 200 17.05 -16.94 3.56
C CYS A 200 16.65 -17.49 4.94
N SER A 201 15.43 -17.99 5.01
CA SER A 201 14.79 -18.47 6.23
C SER A 201 14.49 -17.42 7.29
N ALA A 202 14.76 -16.12 7.10
CA ALA A 202 14.49 -15.09 8.12
C ALA A 202 13.04 -15.12 8.64
N VAL A 203 12.85 -14.77 9.92
CA VAL A 203 11.53 -14.66 10.56
C VAL A 203 11.14 -13.18 10.59
N LEU A 204 10.08 -12.84 9.86
CA LEU A 204 9.63 -11.48 9.54
C LEU A 204 8.12 -11.34 9.80
N ARG A 205 7.59 -12.16 10.71
CA ARG A 205 6.17 -12.20 11.08
C ARG A 205 5.74 -10.88 11.70
N ASP A 206 4.53 -10.42 11.39
CA ASP A 206 3.94 -9.21 11.97
C ASP A 206 4.83 -7.95 11.82
N THR A 207 5.79 -7.96 10.89
CA THR A 207 6.78 -6.89 10.73
C THR A 207 6.23 -5.81 9.79
N GLU A 208 6.39 -4.54 10.17
CA GLU A 208 6.02 -3.40 9.34
C GLU A 208 7.27 -2.78 8.70
N PHE A 209 7.40 -2.87 7.38
CA PHE A 209 8.45 -2.24 6.60
C PHE A 209 7.92 -0.97 5.94
N VAL A 210 8.56 0.17 6.18
CA VAL A 210 8.19 1.46 5.60
C VAL A 210 9.40 2.06 4.88
N ASN A 211 9.28 2.28 3.57
CA ASN A 211 10.36 2.79 2.72
C ASN A 211 11.65 1.95 2.75
N CYS A 212 11.56 0.65 3.02
CA CYS A 212 12.73 -0.24 3.02
C CYS A 212 13.08 -0.69 1.60
N ASN A 213 14.36 -1.01 1.38
CA ASN A 213 14.88 -1.51 0.11
C ASN A 213 15.26 -2.99 0.22
N PHE A 214 14.56 -3.85 -0.52
CA PHE A 214 14.80 -5.30 -0.66
C PHE A 214 15.24 -5.66 -2.08
N ASP A 215 15.68 -4.68 -2.89
CA ASP A 215 16.11 -4.95 -4.26
C ASP A 215 17.15 -6.06 -4.29
N ARG A 216 16.87 -7.13 -5.05
CA ARG A 216 17.75 -8.31 -5.21
C ARG A 216 18.09 -9.04 -3.90
N ALA A 217 17.34 -8.82 -2.82
CA ALA A 217 17.49 -9.60 -1.61
C ALA A 217 16.99 -11.04 -1.84
N SER A 218 17.65 -12.00 -1.18
CA SER A 218 17.22 -13.40 -1.14
C SER A 218 16.58 -13.70 0.19
N LEU A 219 15.31 -14.08 0.18
CA LEU A 219 14.46 -14.36 1.32
C LEU A 219 13.72 -15.69 1.10
N CYS A 220 14.33 -16.64 0.39
CA CYS A 220 13.75 -17.97 0.21
C CYS A 220 13.52 -18.64 1.58
N PHE A 221 12.44 -19.40 1.70
CA PHE A 221 12.01 -20.04 2.95
C PHE A 221 11.71 -19.08 4.11
N ALA A 222 11.59 -17.78 3.85
CA ALA A 222 11.35 -16.81 4.89
C ALA A 222 9.86 -16.75 5.27
N ASP A 223 9.61 -16.22 6.46
CA ASP A 223 8.29 -16.21 7.06
C ASP A 223 7.81 -14.77 7.27
N PHE A 224 6.88 -14.35 6.43
CA PHE A 224 6.28 -13.02 6.37
C PHE A 224 4.80 -13.04 6.76
N GLU A 225 4.35 -14.02 7.55
CA GLU A 225 2.96 -14.05 8.01
C GLU A 225 2.58 -12.71 8.65
N ASN A 226 1.47 -12.11 8.24
CA ASN A 226 0.99 -10.79 8.66
C ASN A 226 1.95 -9.60 8.41
N ALA A 227 3.02 -9.76 7.62
CA ALA A 227 3.93 -8.67 7.35
C ALA A 227 3.26 -7.54 6.54
N LYS A 228 3.64 -6.29 6.83
CA LYS A 228 3.13 -5.10 6.14
C LYS A 228 4.29 -4.38 5.45
N PHE A 229 4.21 -4.23 4.14
CA PHE A 229 5.15 -3.47 3.33
C PHE A 229 4.46 -2.20 2.84
N ASN A 230 5.02 -1.05 3.18
CA ASN A 230 4.56 0.25 2.73
C ASN A 230 5.70 0.95 2.00
N ARG A 231 5.48 1.35 0.74
CA ARG A 231 6.44 2.13 -0.05
C ARG A 231 7.83 1.47 -0.16
N CYS A 232 7.89 0.14 -0.13
CA CYS A 232 9.13 -0.61 -0.22
C CYS A 232 9.53 -0.90 -1.68
N SER A 233 10.84 -0.98 -1.93
CA SER A 233 11.38 -1.47 -3.20
C SER A 233 11.73 -2.95 -3.03
N LEU A 234 11.21 -3.82 -3.88
CA LEU A 234 11.40 -5.27 -3.89
C LEU A 234 11.71 -5.75 -5.32
N LYS A 235 12.48 -4.97 -6.09
CA LYS A 235 12.76 -5.32 -7.50
C LYS A 235 13.70 -6.51 -7.56
N HIS A 236 13.38 -7.50 -8.39
CA HIS A 236 14.17 -8.72 -8.52
C HIS A 236 14.42 -9.46 -7.20
N PHE A 237 13.50 -9.27 -6.25
CA PHE A 237 13.46 -9.95 -4.97
C PHE A 237 13.21 -11.44 -5.16
N THR A 238 13.90 -12.32 -4.43
CA THR A 238 13.66 -13.78 -4.50
C THR A 238 13.18 -14.32 -3.17
N ALA A 239 11.97 -14.84 -3.12
CA ALA A 239 11.38 -15.47 -1.95
C ALA A 239 10.63 -16.73 -2.37
N GLU A 240 11.39 -17.70 -2.88
CA GLU A 240 10.87 -19.03 -3.17
C GLU A 240 10.50 -19.76 -1.88
N GLU A 241 9.46 -20.59 -1.91
CA GLU A 241 9.00 -21.40 -0.76
C GLU A 241 8.77 -20.58 0.52
N SER A 242 8.29 -19.35 0.38
CA SER A 242 8.14 -18.43 1.50
C SER A 242 6.67 -18.29 1.91
N ASN A 243 6.46 -17.91 3.17
CA ASN A 243 5.13 -17.70 3.71
C ASN A 243 4.76 -16.22 3.69
N PHE A 244 3.82 -15.81 2.84
CA PHE A 244 3.26 -14.45 2.77
C PHE A 244 1.80 -14.41 3.21
N LYS A 245 1.33 -15.43 3.94
CA LYS A 245 -0.05 -15.49 4.41
C LYS A 245 -0.43 -14.24 5.20
N ASP A 246 -1.62 -13.70 4.92
CA ASP A 246 -2.17 -12.49 5.57
C ASP A 246 -1.28 -11.23 5.44
N SER A 247 -0.28 -11.24 4.54
CA SER A 247 0.62 -10.10 4.33
C SER A 247 0.03 -9.04 3.39
N TYR A 248 0.47 -7.78 3.57
CA TYR A 248 -0.01 -6.66 2.77
C TYR A 248 1.13 -5.83 2.21
N PHE A 249 1.06 -5.54 0.92
CA PHE A 249 1.97 -4.66 0.21
C PHE A 249 1.18 -3.46 -0.29
N THR A 250 1.65 -2.26 0.01
CA THR A 250 1.00 -1.01 -0.42
C THR A 250 2.03 -0.07 -1.00
N ASN A 251 1.79 0.43 -2.22
CA ASN A 251 2.69 1.33 -2.94
C ASN A 251 4.10 0.74 -3.11
N CYS A 252 4.22 -0.58 -3.30
CA CYS A 252 5.50 -1.28 -3.38
C CYS A 252 5.90 -1.55 -4.82
N ASN A 253 7.22 -1.60 -5.09
CA ASN A 253 7.73 -1.99 -6.39
C ASN A 253 8.22 -3.44 -6.37
N LEU A 254 7.45 -4.35 -6.95
CA LEU A 254 7.72 -5.78 -7.05
C LEU A 254 8.22 -6.18 -8.46
N GLU A 255 8.71 -5.23 -9.27
CA GLU A 255 9.12 -5.53 -10.65
C GLU A 255 10.12 -6.69 -10.70
N GLY A 256 9.76 -7.74 -11.42
CA GLY A 256 10.61 -8.92 -11.58
C GLY A 256 10.82 -9.74 -10.31
N ALA A 257 9.98 -9.59 -9.27
CA ALA A 257 10.08 -10.40 -8.06
C ALA A 257 9.69 -11.87 -8.33
N TYR A 258 10.39 -12.79 -7.67
CA TYR A 258 10.25 -14.25 -7.81
C TYR A 258 9.74 -14.85 -6.50
N PHE A 259 8.52 -15.36 -6.55
CA PHE A 259 7.78 -15.89 -5.39
C PHE A 259 7.44 -17.37 -5.52
N THR A 260 8.08 -18.12 -6.42
CA THR A 260 7.68 -19.50 -6.76
C THR A 260 7.44 -20.36 -5.53
N HIS A 261 6.42 -21.20 -5.56
CA HIS A 261 6.07 -22.09 -4.43
C HIS A 261 5.77 -21.38 -3.11
N SER A 262 5.30 -20.13 -3.12
CA SER A 262 4.97 -19.38 -1.90
C SER A 262 3.49 -19.37 -1.56
N ASN A 263 3.19 -19.15 -0.29
CA ASN A 263 1.82 -19.01 0.22
C ASN A 263 1.40 -17.54 0.31
N PHE A 264 0.45 -17.10 -0.51
CA PHE A 264 -0.18 -15.77 -0.48
C PHE A 264 -1.64 -15.83 -0.02
N ALA A 265 -2.04 -16.86 0.72
CA ALA A 265 -3.39 -16.94 1.26
C ALA A 265 -3.76 -15.66 2.05
N ASN A 266 -4.89 -15.05 1.70
CA ASN A 266 -5.41 -13.78 2.22
C ASN A 266 -4.49 -12.54 2.04
N ALA A 267 -3.40 -12.66 1.29
CA ALA A 267 -2.49 -11.54 1.10
C ALA A 267 -3.08 -10.48 0.16
N GLY A 268 -2.59 -9.24 0.27
CA GLY A 268 -3.06 -8.12 -0.53
C GLY A 268 -1.92 -7.30 -1.17
N LEU A 269 -2.02 -7.02 -2.47
CA LEU A 269 -1.19 -6.07 -3.19
C LEU A 269 -2.03 -4.87 -3.62
N PHE A 270 -1.74 -3.70 -3.07
CA PHE A 270 -2.48 -2.48 -3.34
C PHE A 270 -1.56 -1.42 -3.94
N ASN A 271 -1.87 -1.00 -5.16
CA ASN A 271 -1.10 0.04 -5.86
C ASN A 271 0.39 -0.34 -5.97
N CYS A 272 0.67 -1.60 -6.28
CA CYS A 272 2.03 -2.11 -6.44
C CYS A 272 2.39 -2.27 -7.92
N ASN A 273 3.66 -2.04 -8.26
CA ASN A 273 4.18 -2.44 -9.56
C ASN A 273 4.49 -3.94 -9.54
N THR A 274 3.68 -4.75 -10.21
CA THR A 274 3.82 -6.21 -10.31
C THR A 274 4.34 -6.67 -11.68
N SER A 275 4.88 -5.77 -12.51
CA SER A 275 5.38 -6.16 -13.84
C SER A 275 6.44 -7.26 -13.76
N LYS A 276 6.28 -8.31 -14.56
CA LYS A 276 7.23 -9.45 -14.65
C LYS A 276 7.40 -10.23 -13.35
N THR A 277 6.47 -10.15 -12.39
CA THR A 277 6.52 -11.02 -11.22
C THR A 277 6.30 -12.48 -11.61
N ASN A 278 6.87 -13.39 -10.82
CA ASN A 278 6.66 -14.83 -10.99
C ASN A 278 6.00 -15.39 -9.72
N LEU A 279 4.75 -15.82 -9.88
CA LEU A 279 3.88 -16.43 -8.86
C LEU A 279 3.60 -17.90 -9.21
N THR A 280 4.44 -18.54 -10.02
CA THR A 280 4.25 -19.93 -10.43
C THR A 280 4.22 -20.86 -9.22
N ASN A 281 3.28 -21.82 -9.22
CA ASN A 281 3.03 -22.76 -8.13
C ASN A 281 2.68 -22.11 -6.77
N CYS A 282 2.16 -20.88 -6.73
CA CYS A 282 1.78 -20.22 -5.48
C CYS A 282 0.35 -20.56 -5.02
N CYS A 283 0.09 -20.45 -3.71
CA CYS A 283 -1.27 -20.38 -3.19
C CYS A 283 -1.77 -18.93 -3.20
N LEU A 284 -2.92 -18.68 -3.84
CA LEU A 284 -3.56 -17.37 -3.97
C LEU A 284 -4.98 -17.37 -3.38
N GLN A 285 -5.26 -18.23 -2.39
CA GLN A 285 -6.58 -18.26 -1.75
C GLN A 285 -6.93 -16.88 -1.18
N HIS A 286 -8.05 -16.29 -1.61
CA HIS A 286 -8.49 -14.94 -1.22
C HIS A 286 -7.45 -13.82 -1.47
N TRP A 287 -6.47 -14.05 -2.33
CA TRP A 287 -5.49 -13.04 -2.65
C TRP A 287 -6.13 -11.89 -3.43
N ASN A 288 -5.83 -10.65 -3.04
CA ASN A 288 -6.33 -9.45 -3.71
C ASN A 288 -5.17 -8.63 -4.26
N CYS A 289 -5.09 -8.50 -5.58
CA CYS A 289 -4.10 -7.65 -6.23
C CYS A 289 -4.69 -6.43 -6.93
N MET A 290 -5.98 -6.12 -6.78
CA MET A 290 -6.56 -4.93 -7.43
C MET A 290 -6.14 -3.65 -6.71
N PRO A 291 -5.73 -2.57 -7.42
CA PRO A 291 -5.80 -2.35 -8.88
C PRO A 291 -4.49 -2.66 -9.65
N CYS A 292 -3.58 -3.46 -9.11
CA CYS A 292 -2.29 -3.76 -9.74
C CYS A 292 -2.48 -4.46 -11.11
N ASN A 293 -1.63 -4.12 -12.08
CA ASN A 293 -1.61 -4.80 -13.37
C ASN A 293 -0.74 -6.07 -13.30
N ILE A 294 -1.33 -7.22 -13.62
CA ILE A 294 -0.69 -8.53 -13.54
C ILE A 294 -0.56 -9.23 -14.90
N ASP A 295 -0.85 -8.52 -15.99
CA ASP A 295 -0.82 -9.08 -17.36
C ASP A 295 0.57 -9.62 -17.76
N ASP A 296 1.63 -9.03 -17.21
CA ASP A 296 3.02 -9.42 -17.46
C ASP A 296 3.57 -10.42 -16.43
N SER A 297 2.75 -10.89 -15.50
CA SER A 297 3.16 -11.81 -14.44
C SER A 297 2.97 -13.28 -14.83
N ASP A 298 3.89 -14.14 -14.41
CA ASP A 298 3.74 -15.58 -14.54
C ASP A 298 2.93 -16.11 -13.34
N MET A 299 1.83 -16.81 -13.63
CA MET A 299 0.91 -17.37 -12.63
C MET A 299 0.57 -18.83 -12.97
N LEU A 300 1.50 -19.56 -13.59
CA LEU A 300 1.28 -20.96 -13.92
C LEU A 300 1.07 -21.80 -12.65
N ASN A 301 0.11 -22.72 -12.71
CA ASN A 301 -0.21 -23.67 -11.63
C ASN A 301 -0.47 -23.03 -10.25
N VAL A 302 -1.05 -21.83 -10.22
CA VAL A 302 -1.53 -21.26 -8.96
C VAL A 302 -2.72 -22.04 -8.43
N SER A 303 -2.79 -22.18 -7.10
CA SER A 303 -3.96 -22.75 -6.42
C SER A 303 -4.74 -21.65 -5.70
N TYR A 304 -6.06 -21.69 -5.78
CA TYR A 304 -6.96 -20.79 -5.03
C TYR A 304 -7.49 -21.44 -3.74
N SER A 305 -6.91 -22.56 -3.33
CA SER A 305 -7.27 -23.33 -2.13
C SER A 305 -6.00 -23.75 -1.40
N GLU A 306 -5.76 -23.18 -0.21
CA GLU A 306 -4.59 -23.51 0.61
C GLU A 306 -4.53 -25.00 0.94
N SER A 307 -5.68 -25.63 1.21
CA SER A 307 -5.73 -27.07 1.48
C SER A 307 -5.34 -27.94 0.29
N GLU A 308 -5.67 -27.53 -0.94
CA GLU A 308 -5.27 -28.27 -2.14
C GLU A 308 -3.78 -28.05 -2.40
N TRP A 309 -3.32 -26.81 -2.27
CA TRP A 309 -1.92 -26.44 -2.46
C TRP A 309 -0.98 -27.19 -1.52
N LEU A 310 -1.31 -27.27 -0.23
CA LEU A 310 -0.55 -28.05 0.76
C LEU A 310 -0.56 -29.56 0.43
N GLY A 311 -1.70 -30.09 -0.03
CA GLY A 311 -1.80 -31.50 -0.41
C GLY A 311 -0.98 -31.87 -1.65
N GLU A 312 -0.80 -30.93 -2.59
CA GLU A 312 0.05 -31.12 -3.77
C GLU A 312 1.54 -31.17 -3.39
N GLN A 313 1.99 -30.29 -2.48
CA GLN A 313 3.37 -30.31 -1.97
C GLN A 313 3.72 -31.62 -1.26
N GLU A 314 2.83 -32.10 -0.38
CA GLU A 314 3.04 -33.38 0.31
C GLU A 314 3.14 -34.58 -0.67
N SER A 315 2.41 -34.52 -1.79
CA SER A 315 2.41 -35.58 -2.80
C SER A 315 3.67 -35.61 -3.68
N GLU A 316 4.32 -34.46 -3.86
CA GLU A 316 5.60 -34.34 -4.58
C GLU A 316 6.77 -34.82 -3.70
N ASP A 317 6.75 -34.46 -2.41
CA ASP A 317 7.76 -34.92 -1.44
C ASP A 317 7.77 -36.44 -1.27
N ASP A 318 6.60 -37.08 -1.29
CA ASP A 318 6.47 -38.54 -1.16
C ASP A 318 6.93 -39.29 -2.43
N GLN A 319 6.92 -38.64 -3.60
CA GLN A 319 7.52 -39.18 -4.83
C GLN A 319 9.04 -38.98 -4.89
N GLY A 320 9.60 -38.04 -4.12
CA GLY A 320 11.04 -37.82 -3.97
C GLY A 320 11.75 -38.80 -3.03
N MET A 321 11.03 -39.49 -2.14
CA MET A 321 11.63 -40.41 -1.14
C MET A 321 11.79 -41.87 -1.61
N THR A 322 11.57 -42.19 -2.89
CA THR A 322 11.84 -43.53 -3.44
C THR A 322 13.00 -43.55 -4.43
N MET A 323 14.20 -43.12 -4.02
CA MET A 323 15.46 -43.68 -4.56
C MET A 323 16.64 -43.46 -3.59
N GLY A 324 17.13 -44.56 -3.02
CA GLY A 324 18.47 -44.63 -2.42
C GLY A 324 18.52 -45.19 -1.00
N GLY A 325 18.19 -46.46 -0.81
CA GLY A 325 18.26 -47.07 0.52
C GLY A 325 18.18 -48.60 0.56
N MET A 326 19.03 -49.29 -0.22
CA MET A 326 19.83 -50.47 0.16
C MET A 326 20.47 -51.14 -1.06
#